data_AF-A0A957L868-F1
#
_entry.id   AF-A0A957L868-F1
#
_cell.length_a   1.000
_cell.length_b   1.000
_cell.length_c   1.000
_cell.angle_alpha   90.00
_cell.angle_beta   90.00
_cell.angle_gamma   90.00
#
_symmetry.space_group_name_H-M   'P 1'
#
loop_
_entity.id
_entity.type
_entity.pdbx_description
1 polymer ?
#
loop_
_entity_poly.entity_id
_entity_poly.type
_entity_poly.pdbx_seq_one_letter_code
_entity_poly.pdbx_strand_id
1 'polypeptide(L)'
;VRDLYIFERMTEELEAYLDSNTLIWELSNANMPKLTLGGCLMRHNRLHVLKDSLQPAESMWLYDVAIQFNKILAERVVKTEKRAHEELHARTGEWIRELQRFPTYMLEGWQSYADVVDTRVVMDALTRFLQMSPYQLDQKLKAEVEMFDTNLRKRWEHGTFVWPVIWQPAYPADEYWWLYGQLKAVVEPTSV
;
A
#
# COMPACT_ATOMS: atom_id res chain seq x y z
N VAL A 1 -9.76 11.73 -10.88
CA VAL A 1 -11.14 11.57 -10.35
C VAL A 1 -11.33 10.43 -9.33
N ARG A 2 -11.46 9.14 -9.71
CA ARG A 2 -11.91 8.08 -8.75
C ARG A 2 -11.00 7.90 -7.53
N ASP A 3 -9.68 7.93 -7.74
CA ASP A 3 -8.72 7.74 -6.64
C ASP A 3 -8.73 8.90 -5.64
N LEU A 4 -8.91 10.13 -6.14
CA LEU A 4 -9.10 11.32 -5.31
C LEU A 4 -10.42 11.25 -4.51
N TYR A 5 -11.50 10.79 -5.14
CA TYR A 5 -12.78 10.59 -4.46
C TYR A 5 -12.69 9.55 -3.33
N ILE A 6 -11.96 8.45 -3.56
CA ILE A 6 -11.72 7.44 -2.50
C ILE A 6 -10.89 8.07 -1.37
N PHE A 7 -9.84 8.83 -1.70
CA PHE A 7 -8.99 9.47 -0.70
C PHE A 7 -9.77 10.49 0.14
N GLU A 8 -10.68 11.27 -0.45
CA GLU A 8 -11.58 12.15 0.28
C GLU A 8 -12.46 11.37 1.27
N ARG A 9 -13.20 10.36 0.79
CA ARG A 9 -14.09 9.55 1.65
C ARG A 9 -13.34 8.87 2.79
N MET A 10 -12.14 8.36 2.52
CA MET A 10 -11.27 7.81 3.54
C MET A 10 -10.85 8.87 4.58
N THR A 11 -10.53 10.08 4.13
CA THR A 11 -10.11 11.19 5.00
C THR A 11 -11.25 11.68 5.89
N GLU A 12 -12.48 11.72 5.39
CA GLU A 12 -13.68 12.11 6.15
C GLU A 12 -13.95 11.18 7.35
N GLU A 13 -13.73 9.87 7.19
CA GLU A 13 -13.96 8.88 8.24
C GLU A 13 -12.68 8.54 9.05
N LEU A 14 -11.52 9.07 8.65
CA LEU A 14 -10.20 8.74 9.22
C LEU A 14 -10.12 9.05 10.72
N GLU A 15 -10.67 10.18 11.15
CA GLU A 15 -10.68 10.59 12.54
C GLU A 15 -11.40 9.56 13.43
N ALA A 16 -12.61 9.16 13.05
CA ALA A 16 -13.38 8.14 13.76
C ALA A 16 -12.67 6.78 13.75
N TYR A 17 -12.05 6.42 12.62
CA TYR A 17 -11.26 5.20 12.51
C TYR A 17 -10.06 5.16 13.45
N LEU A 18 -9.27 6.25 13.51
CA LEU A 18 -8.12 6.36 14.41
C LEU A 18 -8.53 6.32 15.88
N ASP A 19 -9.72 6.81 16.20
CA ASP A 19 -10.27 6.81 17.56
C ASP A 19 -10.89 5.46 17.95
N SER A 20 -11.06 4.53 17.01
CA SER A 20 -11.66 3.22 17.21
C SER A 20 -10.65 2.13 17.61
N ASN A 21 -11.16 0.93 17.91
CA ASN A 21 -10.35 -0.27 18.14
C ASN A 21 -10.35 -1.26 16.96
N THR A 22 -10.97 -0.94 15.82
CA THR A 22 -11.02 -1.85 14.66
C THR A 22 -9.86 -1.60 13.70
N LEU A 23 -9.28 -2.67 13.15
CA LEU A 23 -8.28 -2.59 12.08
C LEU A 23 -8.93 -2.47 10.70
N ILE A 24 -10.18 -2.92 10.57
CA ILE A 24 -10.95 -2.89 9.34
C ILE A 24 -12.12 -1.93 9.53
N TRP A 25 -12.18 -0.91 8.69
CA TRP A 25 -13.25 0.06 8.70
C TRP A 25 -13.98 0.05 7.37
N GLU A 26 -15.24 -0.37 7.39
CA GLU A 26 -16.11 -0.31 6.22
C GLU A 26 -16.57 1.14 6.05
N LEU A 27 -16.24 1.75 4.92
CA LEU A 27 -16.76 3.07 4.59
C LEU A 27 -18.27 3.00 4.38
N SER A 28 -18.95 4.12 4.59
CA SER A 28 -20.42 4.21 4.49
C SER A 28 -21.00 3.85 3.11
N ASN A 29 -20.16 3.73 2.08
CA ASN A 29 -20.54 3.38 0.71
C ASN A 29 -20.01 1.97 0.34
N ALA A 30 -20.92 1.04 0.04
CA ALA A 30 -20.63 -0.38 -0.18
C ALA A 30 -19.66 -0.71 -1.35
N ASN A 31 -19.44 0.23 -2.28
CA ASN A 31 -18.51 0.04 -3.40
C ASN A 31 -17.12 0.66 -3.16
N MET A 32 -16.81 0.97 -1.90
CA MET A 32 -15.53 1.56 -1.52
C MET A 32 -14.56 0.52 -0.97
N PRO A 33 -13.25 0.73 -1.16
CA PRO A 33 -12.27 -0.03 -0.42
C PRO A 33 -12.41 0.25 1.08
N LYS A 34 -12.12 -0.76 1.91
CA LYS A 34 -12.00 -0.59 3.36
C LYS A 34 -11.02 0.54 3.68
N LEU A 35 -11.37 1.37 4.65
CA LEU A 35 -10.48 2.40 5.17
C LEU A 35 -9.36 1.76 5.99
N THR A 36 -8.12 2.07 5.61
CA THR A 36 -6.91 1.79 6.37
C THR A 36 -5.95 2.98 6.26
N LEU A 37 -5.07 3.17 7.24
CA LEU A 37 -4.13 4.29 7.24
C LEU A 37 -3.14 4.17 6.08
N GLY A 38 -2.62 2.97 5.84
CA GLY A 38 -1.73 2.70 4.71
C GLY A 38 -2.41 2.88 3.35
N GLY A 39 -3.71 2.58 3.25
CA GLY A 39 -4.52 2.86 2.07
C GLY A 39 -4.67 4.35 1.77
N CYS A 40 -4.77 5.19 2.79
CA CYS A 40 -4.74 6.65 2.66
C CYS A 40 -3.35 7.14 2.22
N LEU A 41 -2.29 6.70 2.90
CA LEU A 41 -0.91 7.12 2.64
C LEU A 41 -0.47 6.79 1.21
N MET A 42 -0.78 5.59 0.74
CA MET A 42 -0.49 5.17 -0.64
C MET A 42 -1.16 6.10 -1.67
N ARG A 43 -2.44 6.43 -1.47
CA ARG A 43 -3.20 7.30 -2.38
C ARG A 43 -2.71 8.73 -2.32
N HIS A 44 -2.45 9.25 -1.12
CA HIS A 44 -1.90 10.58 -0.93
C HIS A 44 -0.57 10.74 -1.68
N ASN A 45 0.37 9.77 -1.54
CA ASN A 45 1.63 9.77 -2.28
C ASN A 45 1.41 9.76 -3.80
N ARG A 46 0.59 8.81 -4.29
CA ARG A 46 0.33 8.67 -5.72
C ARG A 46 -0.29 9.92 -6.32
N LEU A 47 -1.33 10.45 -5.69
CA LEU A 47 -2.03 11.64 -6.16
C LEU A 47 -1.13 12.88 -6.12
N HIS A 48 -0.26 13.00 -5.11
CA HIS A 48 0.69 14.10 -5.03
C HIS A 48 1.72 14.08 -6.16
N VAL A 49 2.28 12.91 -6.50
CA VAL A 49 3.22 12.77 -7.63
C VAL A 49 2.51 13.03 -8.96
N LEU A 50 1.26 12.59 -9.10
CA LEU A 50 0.47 12.74 -10.33
C LEU A 50 -0.29 14.08 -10.42
N LYS A 51 -0.04 15.03 -9.53
CA LYS A 51 -0.79 16.30 -9.44
C LYS A 51 -0.80 17.11 -10.75
N ASP A 52 0.28 17.01 -11.54
CA ASP A 52 0.42 17.74 -12.80
C ASP A 52 -0.39 17.10 -13.94
N SER A 53 -0.89 15.87 -13.73
CA SER A 53 -1.82 15.18 -14.61
C SER A 53 -3.29 15.41 -14.24
N LEU A 54 -3.55 16.11 -13.12
CA LEU A 54 -4.90 16.45 -12.67
C LEU A 54 -5.39 17.74 -13.33
N GLN A 55 -6.71 17.85 -13.50
CA GLN A 55 -7.31 19.12 -13.89
C GLN A 55 -7.17 20.16 -12.77
N PRO A 56 -7.13 21.48 -13.05
CA PRO A 56 -6.95 22.50 -12.02
C PRO A 56 -7.92 22.38 -10.83
N ALA A 57 -9.18 22.03 -11.10
CA ALA A 57 -10.18 21.81 -10.06
C ALA A 57 -9.89 20.55 -9.20
N GLU A 58 -9.38 19.48 -9.81
CA GLU A 58 -8.97 18.27 -9.09
C GLU A 58 -7.69 18.50 -8.27
N SER A 59 -6.75 19.31 -8.77
CA SER A 59 -5.54 19.68 -8.02
C SER A 59 -5.87 20.50 -6.77
N MET A 60 -6.83 21.44 -6.88
CA MET A 60 -7.32 22.20 -5.73
C MET A 60 -8.05 21.29 -4.74
N TRP A 61 -8.89 20.38 -5.23
CA TRP A 61 -9.56 19.38 -4.40
C TRP A 61 -8.56 18.49 -3.65
N LEU A 62 -7.52 18.00 -4.33
CA LEU A 62 -6.45 17.24 -3.69
C LEU A 62 -5.75 18.03 -2.60
N TYR A 63 -5.48 19.32 -2.84
CA TYR A 63 -4.83 20.19 -1.86
C TYR A 63 -5.65 20.30 -0.56
N ASP A 64 -6.95 20.56 -0.68
CA ASP A 64 -7.85 20.71 0.48
C ASP A 64 -7.95 19.40 1.28
N VAL A 65 -8.15 18.27 0.59
CA VAL A 65 -8.22 16.94 1.24
C VAL A 65 -6.89 16.58 1.90
N ALA A 66 -5.75 16.90 1.27
CA ALA A 66 -4.43 16.64 1.84
C ALA A 66 -4.18 17.49 3.11
N ILE A 67 -4.65 18.75 3.15
CA ILE A 67 -4.58 19.56 4.37
C ILE A 67 -5.37 18.90 5.50
N GLN A 68 -6.60 18.49 5.24
CA GLN A 68 -7.45 17.83 6.24
C GLN A 68 -6.81 16.52 6.73
N PHE A 69 -6.32 15.69 5.81
CA PHE A 69 -5.63 14.45 6.12
C PHE A 69 -4.44 14.69 7.07
N ASN A 70 -3.54 15.61 6.70
CA ASN A 70 -2.35 15.91 7.50
C ASN A 70 -2.71 16.51 8.86
N LYS A 71 -3.76 17.33 8.95
CA LYS A 71 -4.27 17.86 10.22
C LYS A 71 -4.72 16.73 11.15
N ILE A 72 -5.51 15.78 10.65
CA ILE A 72 -5.98 14.63 11.45
C ILE A 72 -4.80 13.84 12.01
N LEU A 73 -3.77 13.57 11.20
CA LEU A 73 -2.59 12.82 11.64
C LEU A 73 -1.78 13.58 12.71
N ALA A 74 -1.61 14.89 12.53
CA ALA A 74 -0.85 15.75 13.44
C ALA A 74 -1.56 15.93 14.80
N GLU A 75 -2.89 15.94 14.83
CA GLU A 75 -3.67 16.02 16.07
C GLU A 75 -3.73 14.69 16.83
N ARG A 76 -3.37 13.57 16.18
CA ARG A 76 -3.50 12.20 16.71
C ARG A 76 -2.22 11.38 16.61
N VAL A 77 -1.06 12.00 16.84
CA VAL A 77 0.26 11.37 16.67
C VAL A 77 0.33 9.96 17.26
N VAL A 78 0.01 9.79 18.54
CA VAL A 78 0.12 8.49 19.25
C VAL A 78 -0.81 7.42 18.65
N LYS A 79 -2.07 7.79 18.36
CA LYS A 79 -3.04 6.84 17.78
C LYS A 79 -2.66 6.47 16.35
N THR A 80 -2.16 7.44 15.59
CA THR A 80 -1.70 7.26 14.22
C THR A 80 -0.50 6.33 14.17
N GLU A 81 0.51 6.56 15.02
CA GLU A 81 1.69 5.70 15.12
C GLU A 81 1.32 4.26 15.49
N LYS A 82 0.51 4.10 16.54
CA LYS A 82 0.02 2.80 16.98
C LYS A 82 -0.70 2.07 15.84
N ARG A 83 -1.61 2.75 15.14
CA ARG A 83 -2.36 2.16 14.02
C ARG A 83 -1.44 1.80 12.86
N ALA A 84 -0.46 2.63 12.54
CA ALA A 84 0.51 2.36 11.47
C ALA A 84 1.32 1.10 11.76
N HIS A 85 1.76 0.88 13.00
CA HIS A 85 2.44 -0.36 13.41
C HIS A 85 1.53 -1.58 13.35
N GLU A 86 0.31 -1.48 13.88
CA GLU A 86 -0.67 -2.58 13.83
C GLU A 86 -0.96 -3.01 12.38
N GLU A 87 -1.18 -2.03 11.49
CA GLU A 87 -1.42 -2.30 10.09
C GLU A 87 -0.18 -2.87 9.40
N LEU A 88 1.02 -2.29 9.61
CA LEU A 88 2.25 -2.79 8.99
C LEU A 88 2.54 -4.24 9.39
N HIS A 89 2.34 -4.58 10.67
CA HIS A 89 2.50 -5.96 11.14
C HIS A 89 1.49 -6.91 10.48
N ALA A 90 0.20 -6.52 10.43
CA ALA A 90 -0.84 -7.33 9.79
C ALA A 90 -0.57 -7.55 8.30
N ARG A 91 -0.19 -6.49 7.58
CA ARG A 91 0.13 -6.53 6.13
C ARG A 91 1.39 -7.34 5.84
N THR A 92 2.39 -7.28 6.72
CA THR A 92 3.59 -8.14 6.59
C THR A 92 3.18 -9.62 6.66
N GLY A 93 2.37 -9.99 7.65
CA GLY A 93 1.84 -11.35 7.77
C GLY A 93 0.99 -11.79 6.58
N GLU A 94 0.13 -10.90 6.07
CA GLU A 94 -0.68 -11.12 4.86
C GLU A 94 0.20 -11.36 3.64
N TRP A 95 1.16 -10.48 3.38
CA TRP A 95 2.06 -10.55 2.24
C TRP A 95 2.82 -11.88 2.18
N ILE A 96 3.34 -12.35 3.31
CA ILE A 96 4.04 -13.63 3.39
C ILE A 96 3.12 -14.78 2.99
N ARG A 97 1.88 -14.80 3.52
CA ARG A 97 0.91 -15.86 3.23
C ARG A 97 0.51 -15.86 1.76
N GLU A 98 0.27 -14.68 1.18
CA GLU A 98 -0.06 -14.54 -0.24
C GLU A 98 1.08 -15.04 -1.13
N LEU A 99 2.32 -14.62 -0.87
CA LEU A 99 3.48 -15.06 -1.64
C LEU A 99 3.74 -16.58 -1.56
N GLN A 100 3.45 -17.20 -0.42
CA GLN A 100 3.56 -18.65 -0.27
C GLN A 100 2.51 -19.41 -1.07
N ARG A 101 1.30 -18.86 -1.20
CA ARG A 101 0.18 -19.45 -1.96
C ARG A 101 0.23 -19.13 -3.45
N PHE A 102 0.94 -18.06 -3.83
CA PHE A 102 0.96 -17.54 -5.19
C PHE A 102 1.33 -18.57 -6.27
N PRO A 103 2.31 -19.48 -6.08
CA PRO A 103 2.60 -20.52 -7.08
C PRO A 103 1.39 -21.42 -7.38
N THR A 104 0.57 -21.73 -6.36
CA THR A 104 -0.65 -22.53 -6.51
C THR A 104 -1.72 -21.75 -7.27
N TYR A 105 -1.96 -20.49 -6.90
CA TYR A 105 -2.97 -19.65 -7.57
C TYR A 105 -2.64 -19.35 -9.03
N MET A 106 -1.36 -19.21 -9.39
CA MET A 106 -0.92 -19.05 -10.78
C MET A 106 -1.22 -20.28 -11.63
N LEU A 107 -1.02 -21.48 -11.08
CA LEU A 107 -1.35 -22.73 -11.78
C LEU A 107 -2.87 -22.89 -11.97
N GLU A 108 -3.65 -22.40 -11.02
CA GLU A 108 -5.12 -22.51 -11.03
C GLU A 108 -5.81 -21.35 -11.76
N GLY A 109 -5.08 -20.27 -12.08
CA GLY A 109 -5.59 -19.08 -12.77
C GLY A 109 -6.50 -18.18 -11.92
N TRP A 110 -6.40 -18.27 -10.60
CA TRP A 110 -7.36 -17.65 -9.68
C TRP A 110 -7.06 -16.20 -9.33
N GLN A 111 -5.80 -15.76 -9.46
CA GLN A 111 -5.37 -14.45 -9.01
C GLN A 111 -4.13 -13.97 -9.78
N SER A 112 -4.11 -12.68 -10.13
CA SER A 112 -2.93 -12.05 -10.72
C SER A 112 -2.02 -11.50 -9.61
N TYR A 113 -0.71 -11.45 -9.86
CA TYR A 113 0.23 -10.78 -8.97
C TYR A 113 -0.15 -9.31 -8.75
N ALA A 114 -0.70 -8.66 -9.78
CA ALA A 114 -1.17 -7.29 -9.73
C ALA A 114 -2.26 -7.05 -8.66
N ASP A 115 -3.00 -8.09 -8.29
CA ASP A 115 -4.10 -8.02 -7.31
C ASP A 115 -3.60 -8.05 -5.86
N VAL A 116 -2.42 -8.63 -5.60
CA VAL A 116 -1.86 -8.78 -4.24
C VAL A 116 -0.75 -7.79 -3.93
N VAL A 117 -0.10 -7.23 -4.95
CA VAL A 117 1.08 -6.36 -4.76
C VAL A 117 0.73 -5.02 -4.10
N ASP A 118 -0.55 -4.66 -4.05
CA ASP A 118 -1.05 -3.50 -3.30
C ASP A 118 -0.63 -3.55 -1.83
N THR A 119 -0.63 -4.75 -1.25
CA THR A 119 -0.23 -5.02 0.13
C THR A 119 1.21 -4.59 0.38
N ARG A 120 2.13 -4.88 -0.55
CA ARG A 120 3.54 -4.47 -0.43
C ARG A 120 3.72 -2.96 -0.60
N VAL A 121 2.90 -2.30 -1.44
CA VAL A 121 2.90 -0.83 -1.58
C VAL A 121 2.35 -0.15 -0.32
N VAL A 122 1.31 -0.71 0.29
CA VAL A 122 0.79 -0.26 1.58
C VAL A 122 1.85 -0.39 2.67
N MET A 123 2.57 -1.52 2.73
CA MET A 123 3.69 -1.70 3.66
C MET A 123 4.79 -0.65 3.46
N ASP A 124 5.15 -0.34 2.21
CA ASP A 124 6.12 0.71 1.90
C ASP A 124 5.67 2.09 2.39
N ALA A 125 4.41 2.46 2.11
CA ALA A 125 3.83 3.73 2.52
C ALA A 125 3.83 3.88 4.06
N LEU A 126 3.47 2.83 4.78
CA LEU A 126 3.51 2.79 6.25
C LEU A 126 4.94 2.88 6.79
N THR A 127 5.89 2.17 6.17
CA THR A 127 7.30 2.18 6.57
C THR A 127 7.90 3.57 6.42
N ARG A 128 7.71 4.22 5.26
CA ARG A 128 8.18 5.58 5.02
C ARG A 128 7.55 6.57 6.00
N PHE A 129 6.25 6.44 6.24
CA PHE A 129 5.52 7.28 7.19
C PHE A 129 6.08 7.17 8.62
N LEU A 130 6.32 5.94 9.10
CA LEU A 130 6.89 5.68 10.43
C LEU A 130 8.35 6.13 10.57
N GLN A 131 9.05 6.42 9.47
CA GLN A 131 10.41 7.00 9.50
C GLN A 131 10.41 8.52 9.62
N MET A 132 9.27 9.18 9.43
CA MET A 132 9.16 10.64 9.52
C MET A 132 8.94 11.07 10.96
N SER A 133 9.63 12.13 11.41
CA SER A 133 9.36 12.74 12.72
C SER A 133 7.90 13.24 12.78
N PRO A 134 7.17 13.04 13.90
CA PRO A 134 7.62 12.52 15.21
C PRO A 134 7.53 11.00 15.39
N TYR A 135 7.18 10.24 14.35
CA TYR A 135 6.97 8.80 14.41
C TYR A 135 8.29 8.01 14.47
N GLN A 136 8.19 6.76 14.91
CA GLN A 136 9.31 5.84 15.03
C GLN A 136 8.97 4.46 14.47
N LEU A 137 9.76 4.04 13.48
CA LEU A 137 9.70 2.69 12.93
C LEU A 137 10.35 1.67 13.89
N ASP A 138 9.65 0.57 14.15
CA ASP A 138 10.20 -0.59 14.85
C ASP A 138 11.24 -1.25 13.95
N GLN A 139 12.48 -1.25 14.41
CA GLN A 139 13.60 -1.79 13.66
C GLN A 139 13.52 -3.30 13.45
N LYS A 140 12.81 -4.04 14.32
CA LYS A 140 12.57 -5.47 14.12
C LYS A 140 11.64 -5.70 12.94
N LEU A 141 10.55 -4.94 12.87
CA LEU A 141 9.59 -5.01 11.75
C LEU A 141 10.25 -4.58 10.44
N LYS A 142 11.11 -3.55 10.49
CA LYS A 142 11.93 -3.15 9.33
C LYS A 142 12.82 -4.30 8.83
N ALA A 143 13.58 -4.93 9.73
CA ALA A 143 14.47 -6.02 9.38
C ALA A 143 13.71 -7.24 8.82
N GLU A 144 12.51 -7.50 9.34
CA GLU A 144 11.63 -8.54 8.84
C GLU A 144 11.21 -8.27 7.37
N VAL A 145 10.77 -7.06 7.05
CA VAL A 145 10.44 -6.66 5.66
C VAL A 145 11.66 -6.78 4.73
N GLU A 146 12.83 -6.30 5.16
CA GLU A 146 14.07 -6.37 4.38
C GLU A 146 14.50 -7.82 4.10
N MET A 147 14.35 -8.71 5.08
CA MET A 147 14.61 -10.14 4.92
C MET A 147 13.66 -10.75 3.88
N PHE A 148 12.36 -10.40 3.91
CA PHE A 148 11.41 -10.88 2.92
C PHE A 148 11.71 -10.37 1.51
N ASP A 149 12.03 -9.10 1.36
CA ASP A 149 12.41 -8.52 0.07
C ASP A 149 13.67 -9.22 -0.49
N THR A 150 14.65 -9.51 0.36
CA THR A 150 15.86 -10.26 -0.03
C THR A 150 15.52 -11.65 -0.56
N ASN A 151 14.56 -12.34 0.05
CA ASN A 151 14.13 -13.66 -0.41
C ASN A 151 13.27 -13.58 -1.67
N LEU A 152 12.40 -12.57 -1.78
CA LEU A 152 11.58 -12.33 -2.97
C LEU A 152 12.44 -12.06 -4.20
N ARG A 153 13.48 -11.20 -4.09
CA ARG A 153 14.40 -10.87 -5.19
C ARG A 153 15.04 -12.11 -5.82
N LYS A 154 15.40 -13.13 -5.03
CA LYS A 154 16.00 -14.38 -5.54
C LYS A 154 15.08 -15.12 -6.52
N ARG A 155 13.77 -14.97 -6.32
CA ARG A 155 12.71 -15.61 -7.10
C ARG A 155 12.01 -14.65 -8.06
N TRP A 156 12.51 -13.43 -8.19
CA TRP A 156 11.90 -12.40 -9.02
C TRP A 156 12.28 -12.56 -10.48
N GLU A 157 11.29 -12.37 -11.35
CA GLU A 157 11.46 -12.22 -12.79
C GLU A 157 11.03 -10.80 -13.17
N HIS A 158 11.97 -10.02 -13.70
CA HIS A 158 11.70 -8.64 -14.10
C HIS A 158 10.75 -8.60 -15.30
N GLY A 159 9.86 -7.61 -15.30
CA GLY A 159 8.89 -7.41 -16.36
C GLY A 159 8.39 -5.98 -16.41
N THR A 160 7.21 -5.80 -17.02
CA THR A 160 6.56 -4.49 -17.11
C THR A 160 5.90 -4.10 -15.79
N PHE A 161 5.57 -2.81 -15.67
CA PHE A 161 4.75 -2.32 -14.57
C PHE A 161 3.40 -3.06 -14.54
N VAL A 162 3.01 -3.56 -13.37
CA VAL A 162 1.85 -4.47 -13.21
C VAL A 162 0.50 -3.76 -13.04
N TRP A 163 0.52 -2.44 -12.90
CA TRP A 163 -0.66 -1.59 -12.70
C TRP A 163 -0.92 -0.69 -13.91
N PRO A 164 -2.03 0.07 -13.94
CA PRO A 164 -2.27 1.05 -14.99
C PRO A 164 -1.07 1.99 -15.18
N VAL A 165 -0.56 2.08 -16.41
CA VAL A 165 0.67 2.83 -16.76
C VAL A 165 0.64 4.29 -16.28
N ILE A 166 -0.54 4.89 -16.19
CA ILE A 166 -0.73 6.25 -15.65
C ILE A 166 -0.24 6.42 -14.20
N TRP A 167 -0.12 5.33 -13.44
CA TRP A 167 0.38 5.35 -12.06
C TRP A 167 1.89 5.15 -11.97
N GLN A 168 2.52 4.69 -13.05
CA GLN A 168 3.95 4.39 -13.08
C GLN A 168 4.85 5.54 -12.58
N PRO A 169 4.57 6.84 -12.87
CA PRO A 169 5.40 7.93 -12.36
C PRO A 169 5.46 8.02 -10.82
N ALA A 170 4.43 7.53 -10.11
CA ALA A 170 4.40 7.50 -8.65
C ALA A 170 5.20 6.35 -8.04
N TYR A 171 5.66 5.41 -8.86
CA TYR A 171 6.31 4.17 -8.42
C TYR A 171 7.53 3.85 -9.28
N PRO A 172 8.64 4.59 -9.13
CA PRO A 172 9.85 4.36 -9.91
C PRO A 172 10.46 2.97 -9.64
N ALA A 173 11.06 2.35 -10.66
CA ALA A 173 11.42 0.93 -10.65
C ALA A 173 12.60 0.57 -9.74
N ASP A 174 13.47 1.52 -9.44
CA ASP A 174 14.58 1.37 -8.49
C ASP A 174 14.08 1.21 -7.05
N GLU A 175 13.07 1.98 -6.67
CA GLU A 175 12.44 1.91 -5.35
C GLU A 175 11.38 0.79 -5.28
N TYR A 176 10.57 0.65 -6.31
CA TYR A 176 9.40 -0.24 -6.35
C TYR A 176 9.60 -1.42 -7.30
N TRP A 177 10.78 -2.03 -7.34
CA TRP A 177 11.13 -3.12 -8.27
C TRP A 177 10.12 -4.29 -8.27
N TRP A 178 9.44 -4.55 -7.14
CA TRP A 178 8.40 -5.57 -7.02
C TRP A 178 7.11 -5.23 -7.78
N LEU A 179 6.93 -3.99 -8.28
CA LEU A 179 5.84 -3.64 -9.21
C LEU A 179 6.22 -3.88 -10.68
N TYR A 180 7.43 -4.35 -10.96
CA TYR A 180 7.98 -4.51 -12.31
C TYR A 180 8.37 -5.97 -12.56
N GLY A 181 7.35 -6.80 -12.75
CA GLY A 181 7.53 -8.23 -12.97
C GLY A 181 6.62 -9.11 -12.13
N GLN A 182 7.08 -10.34 -11.89
CA GLN A 182 6.33 -11.36 -11.17
C GLN A 182 7.26 -12.38 -10.50
N LEU A 183 6.69 -13.26 -9.68
CA LEU A 183 7.42 -14.41 -9.16
C LEU A 183 7.64 -15.45 -10.27
N LYS A 184 8.86 -16.01 -10.31
CA LYS A 184 9.16 -17.17 -11.15
C LYS A 184 8.21 -18.32 -10.81
N ALA A 185 7.60 -18.90 -11.84
CA ALA A 185 6.90 -20.16 -11.71
C ALA A 185 7.86 -21.22 -11.16
N VAL A 186 7.44 -21.96 -10.12
CA VAL A 186 8.19 -23.12 -9.67
C VAL A 186 7.90 -24.23 -10.68
N VAL A 187 8.82 -24.47 -11.60
CA VAL A 187 8.77 -25.67 -12.44
C VAL A 187 9.21 -26.82 -11.55
N GLU A 188 8.29 -27.67 -11.10
CA GLU A 188 8.69 -28.94 -10.51
C GLU A 188 9.49 -29.73 -11.54
N PRO A 189 10.68 -30.25 -11.21
CA PRO A 189 11.42 -31.11 -12.12
C PRO A 189 10.53 -32.30 -12.45
N THR A 190 10.20 -32.46 -13.73
CA THR A 190 9.50 -33.63 -14.22
C THR A 190 10.35 -34.83 -13.86
N SER A 191 9.89 -35.66 -12.91
CA SER A 191 10.52 -36.93 -12.59
C SER A 191 10.58 -37.75 -13.87
N VAL A 192 11.79 -37.96 -14.39
CA VAL A 192 12.10 -38.89 -15.48
C VAL A 192 12.23 -40.29 -14.91
#